data_AF-A0A2M9G2G9-F1
#
_entry.id   AF-A0A2M9G2G9-F1
#
_cell.length_a   1.000
_cell.length_b   1.000
_cell.length_c   1.000
_cell.angle_alpha   90.00
_cell.angle_beta   90.00
_cell.angle_gamma   90.00
#
_symmetry.space_group_name_H-M   'P 1'
#
loop_
_entity.id
_entity.type
_entity.pdbx_description
1 polymer ?
#
loop_
_entity_poly.entity_id
_entity_poly.type
_entity_poly.pdbx_seq_one_letter_code
_entity_poly.pdbx_strand_id
1 'polypeptide(L)'
;MELTKFDFKNRVFSVPGVYIFGEGVDRKPMLSVELGDLRAALEMDSLRREFGIEPDSHDYELLQLAESALSHVKYIVPGDQIPTEILDGTASWPIEEQHYETARNRLSIRLAAWAAQRDFRVLDPLEIQELLQTPEVQKHVQQGFQKAAEELGLKTRDEVVQMVEQIGREMAYVEALRSYYDWILRIPGHIRTMQALLKEDRQSLESAIRVNQLASSPIKQYRDMFQNVDAQFQDMASVLRNVPNVIDFIRNVRDDLHRDTLIWAEIEPIWKEMDFEDRRSMRSGLSKLYPFIAQNFMRYGGW
;
A
#
# COMPACT_ATOMS: atom_id res chain seq x y z
N MET A 1 -29.06 -8.96 -4.49
CA MET A 1 -28.27 -9.97 -3.77
C MET A 1 -26.90 -9.34 -3.64
N GLU A 2 -26.40 -9.08 -2.43
CA GLU A 2 -25.07 -8.45 -2.30
C GLU A 2 -24.02 -9.44 -2.79
N LEU A 3 -23.29 -9.06 -3.84
CA LEU A 3 -22.18 -9.83 -4.37
C LEU A 3 -21.07 -9.80 -3.33
N THR A 4 -20.83 -10.95 -2.71
CA THR A 4 -19.78 -11.12 -1.68
C THR A 4 -18.69 -12.08 -2.11
N LYS A 5 -18.91 -12.83 -3.21
CA LYS A 5 -17.98 -13.83 -3.75
C LYS A 5 -17.94 -13.81 -5.26
N PHE A 6 -16.83 -14.28 -5.81
CA PHE A 6 -16.68 -14.57 -7.23
C PHE A 6 -17.32 -15.91 -7.61
N ASP A 7 -18.65 -16.01 -7.49
CA ASP A 7 -19.43 -17.24 -7.70
C ASP A 7 -19.87 -17.46 -9.16
N PHE A 8 -18.91 -17.40 -10.08
CA PHE A 8 -19.12 -17.56 -11.52
C PHE A 8 -19.96 -18.80 -11.89
N LYS A 9 -20.84 -18.65 -12.88
CA LYS A 9 -21.77 -19.70 -13.35
C LYS A 9 -21.29 -20.40 -14.62
N ASN A 10 -20.51 -19.72 -15.47
CA ASN A 10 -20.01 -20.28 -16.71
C ASN A 10 -19.01 -21.42 -16.43
N ARG A 11 -19.11 -22.50 -17.22
CA ARG A 11 -18.30 -23.71 -17.04
C ARG A 11 -16.80 -23.48 -17.18
N VAL A 12 -16.37 -22.44 -17.89
CA VAL A 12 -14.95 -22.08 -18.01
C VAL A 12 -14.31 -21.82 -16.65
N PHE A 13 -15.06 -21.24 -15.71
CA PHE A 13 -14.58 -20.97 -14.34
C PHE A 13 -14.69 -22.19 -13.42
N SER A 14 -15.27 -23.30 -13.88
CA SER A 14 -15.32 -24.57 -13.14
C SER A 14 -14.13 -25.48 -13.46
N VAL A 15 -13.25 -25.09 -14.38
CA VAL A 15 -12.05 -25.87 -14.74
C VAL A 15 -11.06 -25.86 -13.56
N PRO A 16 -10.53 -27.02 -13.13
CA PRO A 16 -9.53 -27.06 -12.07
C PRO A 16 -8.32 -26.19 -12.37
N GLY A 17 -7.81 -25.48 -11.35
CA GLY A 17 -6.62 -24.62 -11.49
C GLY A 17 -6.86 -23.28 -12.18
N VAL A 18 -8.11 -22.95 -12.55
CA VAL A 18 -8.44 -21.66 -13.13
C VAL A 18 -8.32 -20.53 -12.12
N TYR A 19 -7.74 -19.41 -12.55
CA TYR A 19 -7.75 -18.17 -11.79
C TYR A 19 -7.59 -16.96 -12.71
N ILE A 20 -8.04 -15.81 -12.22
CA ILE A 20 -7.87 -14.50 -12.87
C ILE A 20 -6.66 -13.82 -12.23
N PHE A 21 -5.77 -13.22 -13.02
CA PHE A 21 -4.59 -12.51 -12.53
C PHE A 21 -4.28 -11.27 -13.38
N GLY A 22 -3.47 -10.36 -12.83
CA GLY A 22 -2.94 -9.23 -13.58
C GLY A 22 -1.64 -9.59 -14.28
N GLU A 23 -1.59 -9.49 -15.61
CA GLU A 23 -0.38 -9.69 -16.41
C GLU A 23 0.38 -8.38 -16.61
N GLY A 24 1.70 -8.44 -16.40
CA GLY A 24 2.60 -7.33 -16.69
C GLY A 24 2.40 -6.11 -15.78
N VAL A 25 2.96 -4.98 -16.21
CA VAL A 25 3.07 -3.75 -15.42
C VAL A 25 1.71 -3.11 -15.18
N ASP A 26 0.89 -3.07 -16.22
CA ASP A 26 -0.45 -2.51 -16.17
C ASP A 26 -1.45 -3.48 -15.50
N ARG A 27 -0.96 -4.63 -15.01
CA ARG A 27 -1.72 -5.72 -14.39
C ARG A 27 -2.96 -6.06 -15.22
N LYS A 28 -2.77 -6.21 -16.54
CA LYS A 28 -3.88 -6.45 -17.47
C LYS A 28 -4.62 -7.73 -17.06
N PRO A 29 -5.93 -7.68 -16.82
CA PRO A 29 -6.67 -8.82 -16.31
C PRO A 29 -6.69 -9.97 -17.34
N MET A 30 -6.24 -11.15 -16.90
CA MET A 30 -6.19 -12.36 -17.71
C MET A 30 -6.70 -13.57 -16.93
N LEU A 31 -7.32 -14.51 -17.64
CA LEU A 31 -7.71 -15.81 -17.11
C LEU A 31 -6.63 -16.84 -17.43
N SER A 32 -6.06 -17.47 -16.41
CA SER A 32 -5.21 -18.64 -16.56
C SER A 32 -6.07 -19.90 -16.58
N VAL A 33 -5.97 -20.71 -17.62
CA VAL A 33 -6.65 -22.02 -17.73
C VAL A 33 -5.63 -23.09 -18.11
N GLU A 34 -5.72 -24.26 -17.47
CA GLU A 34 -4.97 -25.45 -17.89
C GLU A 34 -5.74 -26.21 -18.96
N LEU A 35 -5.11 -26.43 -20.12
CA LEU A 35 -5.63 -27.15 -21.28
C LEU A 35 -4.72 -28.34 -21.58
N GLY A 36 -4.98 -29.47 -20.91
CA GLY A 36 -4.10 -30.64 -20.97
C GLY A 36 -2.76 -30.33 -20.32
N ASP A 37 -1.66 -30.45 -21.07
CA ASP A 37 -0.30 -30.12 -20.61
C ASP A 37 0.09 -28.65 -20.84
N LEU A 38 -0.81 -27.85 -21.46
CA LEU A 38 -0.55 -26.46 -21.80
C LEU A 38 -1.30 -25.52 -20.86
N ARG A 39 -0.63 -24.44 -20.48
CA ARG A 39 -1.25 -23.33 -19.76
C ARG A 39 -1.57 -22.21 -20.75
N ALA A 40 -2.84 -21.86 -20.86
CA ALA A 40 -3.30 -20.74 -21.67
C ALA A 40 -3.64 -19.54 -20.78
N ALA A 41 -3.34 -18.34 -21.29
CA ALA A 41 -3.80 -17.08 -20.71
C ALA A 41 -4.75 -16.40 -21.70
N LEU A 42 -5.95 -16.06 -21.25
CA LEU A 42 -6.99 -15.43 -22.06
C LEU A 42 -7.30 -14.03 -21.56
N GLU A 43 -7.32 -13.06 -22.46
CA GLU A 43 -7.77 -11.70 -22.15
C GLU A 43 -9.28 -11.67 -21.84
N MET A 44 -9.70 -10.78 -20.93
CA MET A 44 -11.12 -10.66 -20.53
C MET A 44 -12.07 -10.46 -21.71
N ASP A 45 -11.69 -9.66 -22.70
CA ASP A 45 -12.54 -9.43 -23.87
C ASP A 45 -12.66 -10.65 -24.78
N SER A 46 -11.58 -11.44 -24.91
CA SER A 46 -11.63 -12.71 -25.64
C SER A 46 -12.45 -13.74 -24.87
N LEU A 47 -12.28 -13.82 -23.55
CA LEU A 47 -13.08 -14.67 -22.67
C LEU A 47 -14.59 -14.37 -22.80
N ARG A 48 -14.98 -13.09 -22.76
CA ARG A 48 -16.38 -12.67 -22.93
C ARG A 48 -16.95 -13.13 -24.27
N ARG A 49 -16.22 -12.92 -25.36
CA ARG A 49 -16.66 -13.29 -26.73
C ARG A 49 -16.70 -14.80 -26.95
N GLU A 50 -15.63 -15.51 -26.59
CA GLU A 50 -15.48 -16.94 -26.90
C GLU A 50 -16.43 -17.81 -26.09
N PHE A 51 -16.75 -17.41 -24.86
CA PHE A 51 -17.63 -18.16 -23.96
C PHE A 51 -19.06 -17.60 -23.87
N GLY A 52 -19.40 -16.61 -24.71
CA GLY A 52 -20.75 -16.04 -24.80
C GLY A 52 -21.23 -15.43 -23.48
N ILE A 53 -20.37 -14.68 -22.80
CA ILE A 53 -20.73 -14.00 -21.54
C ILE A 53 -21.42 -12.68 -21.90
N GLU A 54 -22.74 -12.66 -21.75
CA GLU A 54 -23.58 -11.51 -22.10
C GLU A 54 -23.35 -10.30 -21.17
N PRO A 55 -23.39 -9.05 -21.66
CA PRO A 55 -23.12 -7.84 -20.86
C PRO A 55 -24.01 -7.61 -19.64
N ASP A 56 -25.20 -8.20 -19.60
CA ASP A 56 -26.17 -8.11 -18.51
C ASP A 56 -26.17 -9.37 -17.62
N SER A 57 -25.25 -10.30 -17.85
CA SER A 57 -25.15 -11.52 -17.08
C SER A 57 -24.40 -11.32 -15.75
N HIS A 58 -24.73 -12.17 -14.77
CA HIS A 58 -24.04 -12.25 -13.48
C HIS A 58 -22.52 -12.40 -13.63
N ASP A 59 -22.07 -13.24 -14.57
CA ASP A 59 -20.65 -13.48 -14.79
C ASP A 59 -19.95 -12.26 -15.40
N TYR A 60 -20.65 -11.46 -16.20
CA TYR A 60 -20.10 -10.22 -16.73
C TYR A 60 -19.85 -9.20 -15.61
N GLU A 61 -20.81 -9.05 -14.69
CA GLU A 61 -20.66 -8.20 -13.52
C GLU A 61 -19.50 -8.68 -12.63
N LEU A 62 -19.41 -9.99 -12.37
CA LEU A 62 -18.29 -10.57 -11.62
C LEU A 62 -16.94 -10.37 -12.31
N LEU A 63 -16.88 -10.42 -13.64
CA LEU A 63 -15.65 -10.12 -14.38
C LEU A 63 -15.23 -8.65 -14.20
N GLN A 64 -16.17 -7.70 -14.26
CA GLN A 64 -15.87 -6.29 -14.00
C GLN A 64 -15.37 -6.07 -12.56
N LEU A 65 -15.98 -6.74 -11.59
CA LEU A 65 -15.52 -6.72 -10.20
C LEU A 65 -14.12 -7.35 -10.06
N ALA A 66 -13.84 -8.42 -10.80
CA ALA A 66 -12.53 -9.07 -10.79
C ALA A 66 -11.44 -8.15 -11.34
N GLU A 67 -11.72 -7.42 -12.42
CA GLU A 67 -10.80 -6.42 -12.97
C GLU A 67 -10.42 -5.36 -11.92
N SER A 68 -11.40 -4.83 -11.18
CA SER A 68 -11.14 -3.87 -10.09
C SER A 68 -10.39 -4.51 -8.92
N ALA A 69 -10.82 -5.70 -8.50
CA ALA A 69 -10.25 -6.44 -7.36
C ALA A 69 -8.77 -6.80 -7.55
N LEU A 70 -8.30 -7.00 -8.78
CA LEU A 70 -6.87 -7.24 -9.07
C LEU A 70 -5.94 -6.08 -8.69
N SER A 71 -6.47 -4.90 -8.36
CA SER A 71 -5.68 -3.82 -7.74
C SER A 71 -5.30 -4.12 -6.29
N HIS A 72 -6.06 -5.00 -5.61
CA HIS A 72 -5.93 -5.28 -4.18
C HIS A 72 -5.44 -6.71 -3.89
N VAL A 73 -5.57 -7.63 -4.85
CA VAL A 73 -5.12 -9.03 -4.71
C VAL A 73 -4.26 -9.47 -5.90
N LYS A 74 -3.39 -10.47 -5.68
CA LYS A 74 -2.48 -10.99 -6.73
C LYS A 74 -3.21 -11.78 -7.82
N TYR A 75 -4.17 -12.59 -7.41
CA TYR A 75 -5.01 -13.41 -8.29
C TYR A 75 -6.34 -13.67 -7.59
N ILE A 76 -7.34 -14.08 -8.36
CA ILE A 76 -8.70 -14.39 -7.92
C ILE A 76 -9.03 -15.80 -8.40
N VAL A 77 -9.35 -16.68 -7.47
CA VAL A 77 -9.87 -18.02 -7.75
C VAL A 77 -11.41 -17.97 -7.69
N PRO A 78 -12.13 -18.64 -8.60
CA PRO A 78 -13.58 -18.75 -8.49
C PRO A 78 -14.00 -19.28 -7.11
N GLY A 79 -14.95 -18.57 -6.48
CA GLY A 79 -15.41 -18.83 -5.11
C GLY A 79 -14.71 -17.99 -4.02
N ASP A 80 -13.63 -17.28 -4.35
CA ASP A 80 -13.00 -16.32 -3.43
C ASP A 80 -13.98 -15.23 -3.00
N GLN A 81 -13.77 -14.70 -1.80
CA GLN A 81 -14.48 -13.51 -1.33
C GLN A 81 -14.05 -12.30 -2.15
N ILE A 82 -15.00 -11.42 -2.44
CA ILE A 82 -14.68 -10.14 -3.06
C ILE A 82 -13.95 -9.28 -2.01
N PRO A 83 -12.79 -8.68 -2.33
CA PRO A 83 -12.07 -7.81 -1.41
C PRO A 83 -12.98 -6.69 -0.91
N THR A 84 -12.96 -6.43 0.40
CA THR A 84 -13.79 -5.40 1.02
C THR A 84 -13.45 -4.01 0.51
N GLU A 85 -12.26 -3.79 -0.04
CA GLU A 85 -11.89 -2.54 -0.71
C GLU A 85 -12.84 -2.22 -1.87
N ILE A 86 -13.35 -3.24 -2.54
CA ILE A 86 -14.34 -3.12 -3.63
C ILE A 86 -15.77 -2.97 -3.08
N LEU A 87 -16.07 -3.61 -1.95
CA LEU A 87 -17.42 -3.65 -1.39
C LEU A 87 -17.78 -2.38 -0.60
N ASP A 88 -16.89 -1.94 0.29
CA ASP A 88 -17.14 -0.83 1.22
C ASP A 88 -15.91 0.08 1.46
N GLY A 89 -14.80 -0.20 0.78
CA GLY A 89 -13.54 0.55 0.89
C GLY A 89 -12.70 0.20 2.11
N THR A 90 -13.11 -0.76 2.95
CA THR A 90 -12.27 -1.25 4.06
C THR A 90 -11.21 -2.23 3.55
N ALA A 91 -10.05 -2.27 4.20
CA ALA A 91 -8.98 -3.17 3.80
C ALA A 91 -9.31 -4.64 4.12
N SER A 92 -9.06 -5.54 3.18
CA SER A 92 -9.33 -6.98 3.29
C SER A 92 -8.16 -7.78 3.88
N TRP A 93 -7.02 -7.13 4.09
CA TRP A 93 -5.79 -7.73 4.59
C TRP A 93 -5.59 -7.41 6.08
N PRO A 94 -5.00 -8.32 6.87
CA PRO A 94 -4.85 -8.12 8.30
C PRO A 94 -3.68 -7.20 8.65
N ILE A 95 -3.78 -6.53 9.81
CA ILE A 95 -2.69 -5.76 10.41
C ILE A 95 -2.49 -6.14 11.88
N GLU A 96 -1.27 -5.94 12.38
CA GLU A 96 -0.91 -6.17 13.78
C GLU A 96 -1.33 -5.02 14.70
N GLU A 97 -1.56 -5.32 15.99
CA GLU A 97 -1.96 -4.35 17.02
C GLU A 97 -1.00 -3.15 17.13
N GLN A 98 0.31 -3.39 16.96
CA GLN A 98 1.32 -2.33 17.02
C GLN A 98 1.07 -1.19 16.01
N HIS A 99 0.45 -1.50 14.86
CA HIS A 99 0.13 -0.49 13.86
C HIS A 99 -1.03 0.41 14.31
N TYR A 100 -2.01 -0.16 15.01
CA TYR A 100 -3.08 0.62 15.65
C TYR A 100 -2.54 1.55 16.73
N GLU A 101 -1.66 1.01 17.60
CA GLU A 101 -1.02 1.81 18.64
C GLU A 101 -0.20 2.96 18.04
N THR A 102 0.58 2.69 17.00
CA THR A 102 1.39 3.70 16.31
C THR A 102 0.52 4.78 15.67
N ALA A 103 -0.53 4.40 14.95
CA ALA A 103 -1.46 5.34 14.33
C ALA A 103 -2.16 6.23 15.37
N ARG A 104 -2.65 5.62 16.46
CA ARG A 104 -3.26 6.35 17.57
C ARG A 104 -2.29 7.32 18.23
N ASN A 105 -1.04 6.90 18.44
CA ASN A 105 -0.01 7.74 19.02
C ASN A 105 0.31 8.93 18.11
N ARG A 106 0.42 8.72 16.79
CA ARG A 106 0.59 9.79 15.79
C ARG A 106 -0.56 10.81 15.85
N LEU A 107 -1.82 10.36 15.85
CA LEU A 107 -2.96 11.27 15.93
C LEU A 107 -3.00 12.02 17.28
N SER A 108 -2.67 11.35 18.37
CA SER A 108 -2.64 11.95 19.71
C SER A 108 -1.58 13.06 19.79
N ILE A 109 -0.38 12.83 19.27
CA ILE A 109 0.66 13.86 19.29
C ILE A 109 0.32 15.04 18.38
N ARG A 110 -0.33 14.81 17.23
CA ARG A 110 -0.83 15.88 16.35
C ARG A 110 -1.91 16.72 17.03
N LEU A 111 -2.83 16.09 17.73
CA LEU A 111 -3.84 16.77 18.52
C LEU A 111 -3.23 17.63 19.63
N ALA A 112 -2.21 17.12 20.33
CA ALA A 112 -1.46 17.88 21.33
C ALA A 112 -0.69 19.05 20.72
N ALA A 113 -0.06 18.85 19.56
CA ALA A 113 0.68 19.87 18.82
C ALA A 113 -0.23 21.06 18.49
N TRP A 114 -1.37 20.73 17.89
CA TRP A 114 -2.40 21.68 17.50
C TRP A 114 -3.01 22.43 18.70
N ALA A 115 -3.26 21.75 19.81
CA ALA A 115 -3.78 22.36 21.03
C ALA A 115 -2.81 23.37 21.63
N ALA A 116 -1.53 23.00 21.68
CA ALA A 116 -0.45 23.82 22.23
C ALA A 116 0.09 24.87 21.23
N GLN A 117 -0.43 24.91 20.00
CA GLN A 117 0.06 25.77 18.91
C GLN A 117 1.58 25.65 18.72
N ARG A 118 2.10 24.42 18.86
CA ARG A 118 3.52 24.10 18.73
C ARG A 118 3.71 22.96 17.77
N ASP A 119 4.81 22.96 17.06
CA ASP A 119 5.20 21.83 16.21
C ASP A 119 6.11 20.89 16.99
N PHE A 120 5.61 19.68 17.25
CA PHE A 120 6.49 18.59 17.66
C PHE A 120 7.10 17.99 16.41
N ARG A 121 8.35 18.36 16.12
CA ARG A 121 9.15 17.73 15.06
C ARG A 121 9.57 16.32 15.50
N VAL A 122 8.60 15.41 15.58
CA VAL A 122 8.82 14.02 15.98
C VAL A 122 8.17 13.13 14.93
N LEU A 123 8.97 12.23 14.35
CA LEU A 123 8.55 11.37 13.24
C LEU A 123 8.66 9.88 13.59
N ASP A 124 9.55 9.53 14.53
CA ASP A 124 9.81 8.15 14.94
C ASP A 124 8.74 7.63 15.93
N PRO A 125 8.18 6.43 15.72
CA PRO A 125 7.15 5.86 16.61
C PRO A 125 7.56 5.77 18.09
N LEU A 126 8.83 5.43 18.39
CA LEU A 126 9.30 5.26 19.76
C LEU A 126 9.40 6.61 20.46
N GLU A 127 9.97 7.61 19.78
CA GLU A 127 10.03 8.99 20.29
C GLU A 127 8.63 9.55 20.57
N ILE A 128 7.64 9.27 19.70
CA ILE A 128 6.25 9.67 19.92
C ILE A 128 5.69 8.99 21.18
N GLN A 129 5.92 7.68 21.33
CA GLN A 129 5.44 6.93 22.49
C GLN A 129 6.01 7.49 23.80
N GLU A 130 7.32 7.72 23.86
CA GLU A 130 8.00 8.31 25.02
C GLU A 130 7.44 9.71 25.33
N LEU A 131 7.28 10.55 24.31
CA LEU A 131 6.78 11.91 24.47
C LEU A 131 5.34 11.91 25.03
N LEU A 132 4.48 11.00 24.59
CA LEU A 132 3.11 10.82 25.08
C LEU A 132 3.03 10.34 26.54
N GLN A 133 4.12 9.82 27.12
CA GLN A 133 4.18 9.49 28.55
C GLN A 133 4.49 10.71 29.42
N THR A 134 4.91 11.83 28.84
CA THR A 134 5.21 13.04 29.62
C THR A 134 3.91 13.72 30.11
N PRO A 135 3.84 14.14 31.40
CA PRO A 135 2.62 14.77 31.94
C PRO A 135 2.19 16.03 31.18
N GLU A 136 3.16 16.78 30.67
CA GLU A 136 2.91 17.98 29.88
C GLU A 136 2.18 17.66 28.57
N VAL A 137 2.66 16.68 27.81
CA VAL A 137 2.04 16.29 26.54
C VAL A 137 0.68 15.67 26.76
N GLN A 138 0.51 14.82 27.78
CA GLN A 138 -0.80 14.26 28.14
C GLN A 138 -1.82 15.35 28.44
N LYS A 139 -1.41 16.42 29.15
CA LYS A 139 -2.26 17.59 29.39
C LYS A 139 -2.67 18.25 28.07
N HIS A 140 -1.74 18.42 27.13
CA HIS A 140 -2.04 19.00 25.82
C HIS A 140 -2.92 18.10 24.95
N VAL A 141 -2.77 16.77 25.00
CA VAL A 141 -3.71 15.84 24.36
C VAL A 141 -5.13 16.07 24.90
N GLN A 142 -5.29 16.11 26.22
CA GLN A 142 -6.61 16.33 26.84
C GLN A 142 -7.20 17.70 26.48
N GLN A 143 -6.38 18.75 26.47
CA GLN A 143 -6.77 20.09 26.01
C GLN A 143 -7.17 20.09 24.54
N GLY A 144 -6.47 19.32 23.69
CA GLY A 144 -6.80 19.21 22.27
C GLY A 144 -8.17 18.59 22.02
N PHE A 145 -8.53 17.53 22.74
CA PHE A 145 -9.88 16.98 22.68
C PHE A 145 -10.96 17.99 23.10
N GLN A 146 -10.71 18.74 24.19
CA GLN A 146 -11.65 19.77 24.66
C GLN A 146 -11.80 20.90 23.64
N LYS A 147 -10.68 21.45 23.16
CA LYS A 147 -10.65 22.54 22.18
C LYS A 147 -11.30 22.13 20.85
N ALA A 148 -11.06 20.91 20.39
CA ALA A 148 -11.70 20.38 19.19
C ALA A 148 -13.22 20.27 19.36
N ALA A 149 -13.69 19.79 20.51
CA ALA A 149 -15.13 19.71 20.79
C ALA A 149 -15.79 21.10 20.76
N GLU A 150 -15.16 22.09 21.38
CA GLU A 150 -15.62 23.49 21.37
C GLU A 150 -15.65 24.09 19.96
N GLU A 151 -14.59 23.90 19.18
CA GLU A 151 -14.45 24.46 17.84
C GLU A 151 -15.38 23.82 16.80
N LEU A 152 -15.73 22.54 17.01
CA LEU A 152 -16.70 21.81 16.18
C LEU A 152 -18.14 21.97 16.67
N GLY A 153 -18.37 22.62 17.82
CA GLY A 153 -19.69 22.76 18.43
C GLY A 153 -20.28 21.43 18.91
N LEU A 154 -19.42 20.46 19.25
CA LEU A 154 -19.82 19.14 19.75
C LEU A 154 -20.21 19.21 21.23
N LYS A 155 -21.08 18.29 21.65
CA LYS A 155 -21.62 18.29 23.02
C LYS A 155 -20.65 17.68 24.00
N THR A 156 -19.83 16.74 23.53
CA THR A 156 -18.94 15.95 24.37
C THR A 156 -17.57 15.77 23.73
N ARG A 157 -16.55 15.57 24.58
CA ARG A 157 -15.21 15.15 24.12
C ARG A 157 -15.22 13.76 23.50
N ASP A 158 -16.15 12.90 23.92
CA ASP A 158 -16.24 11.52 23.45
C ASP A 158 -16.57 11.44 21.96
N GLU A 159 -17.34 12.39 21.43
CA GLU A 159 -17.59 12.51 19.97
C GLU A 159 -16.28 12.73 19.21
N VAL A 160 -15.37 13.56 19.72
CA VAL A 160 -14.04 13.78 19.12
C VAL A 160 -13.18 12.52 19.24
N VAL A 161 -13.25 11.81 20.36
CA VAL A 161 -12.54 10.52 20.54
C VAL A 161 -12.98 9.51 19.48
N GLN A 162 -14.29 9.37 19.24
CA GLN A 162 -14.82 8.48 18.22
C GLN A 162 -14.37 8.86 16.80
N MET A 163 -14.32 10.16 16.47
CA MET A 163 -13.80 10.64 15.19
C MET A 163 -12.31 10.30 15.03
N VAL A 164 -11.49 10.53 16.06
CA VAL A 164 -10.06 10.18 16.05
C VAL A 164 -9.86 8.68 15.94
N GLU A 165 -10.68 7.85 16.59
CA GLU A 165 -10.62 6.40 16.47
C GLU A 165 -11.01 5.91 15.07
N GLN A 166 -12.02 6.51 14.43
CA GLN A 166 -12.39 6.20 13.05
C GLN A 166 -11.22 6.45 12.09
N ILE A 167 -10.60 7.62 12.18
CA ILE A 167 -9.40 7.97 11.38
C ILE A 167 -8.25 7.03 11.75
N GLY A 168 -8.05 6.77 13.03
CA GLY A 168 -6.96 5.91 13.54
C GLY A 168 -7.01 4.50 12.99
N ARG A 169 -8.21 3.92 12.81
CA ARG A 169 -8.37 2.59 12.19
C ARG A 169 -7.88 2.56 10.75
N GLU A 170 -8.21 3.57 9.95
CA GLU A 170 -7.76 3.66 8.56
C GLU A 170 -6.24 3.95 8.49
N MET A 171 -5.77 4.83 9.38
CA MET A 171 -4.36 5.20 9.49
C MET A 171 -3.48 4.01 9.88
N ALA A 172 -3.99 3.06 10.66
CA ALA A 172 -3.26 1.85 11.06
C ALA A 172 -2.82 1.00 9.85
N TYR A 173 -3.62 0.95 8.78
CA TYR A 173 -3.22 0.28 7.55
C TYR A 173 -2.06 1.00 6.86
N VAL A 174 -2.05 2.34 6.86
CA VAL A 174 -0.91 3.08 6.33
C VAL A 174 0.33 2.88 7.20
N GLU A 175 0.21 2.73 8.52
CA GLU A 175 1.35 2.36 9.37
C GLU A 175 1.88 0.95 9.09
N ALA A 176 1.01 -0.02 8.81
CA ALA A 176 1.44 -1.35 8.36
C ALA A 176 2.20 -1.28 7.02
N LEU A 177 1.74 -0.42 6.11
CA LEU A 177 2.46 -0.15 4.86
C LEU A 177 3.79 0.54 5.14
N ARG A 178 3.89 1.51 6.06
CA ARG A 178 5.19 2.10 6.44
C ARG A 178 6.18 1.03 6.90
N SER A 179 5.73 0.08 7.73
CA SER A 179 6.55 -1.06 8.16
C SER A 179 7.00 -1.91 6.97
N TYR A 180 6.10 -2.23 6.03
CA TYR A 180 6.44 -2.98 4.82
C TYR A 180 7.48 -2.24 3.97
N TYR A 181 7.29 -0.94 3.75
CA TYR A 181 8.13 -0.14 2.85
C TYR A 181 9.53 0.17 3.41
N ASP A 182 9.83 -0.08 4.69
CA ASP A 182 11.15 0.20 5.29
C ASP A 182 12.31 -0.37 4.46
N TRP A 183 12.21 -1.64 4.02
CA TRP A 183 13.26 -2.26 3.21
C TRP A 183 13.39 -1.64 1.81
N ILE A 184 12.27 -1.24 1.19
CA ILE A 184 12.23 -0.58 -0.12
C ILE A 184 12.91 0.78 -0.02
N LEU A 185 12.58 1.56 1.02
CA LEU A 185 13.15 2.89 1.25
C LEU A 185 14.66 2.85 1.54
N ARG A 186 15.20 1.70 1.99
CA ARG A 186 16.64 1.47 2.21
C ARG A 186 17.42 1.06 0.95
N ILE A 187 16.75 0.62 -0.12
CA ILE A 187 17.38 0.22 -1.40
C ILE A 187 18.43 1.24 -1.89
N PRO A 188 18.20 2.56 -1.90
CA PRO A 188 19.19 3.52 -2.40
C PRO A 188 20.47 3.53 -1.55
N GLY A 189 20.33 3.35 -0.22
CA GLY A 189 21.48 3.23 0.68
C GLY A 189 22.29 1.97 0.39
N HIS A 190 21.60 0.83 0.25
CA HIS A 190 22.19 -0.44 -0.13
C HIS A 190 22.94 -0.35 -1.47
N ILE A 191 22.35 0.27 -2.50
CA ILE A 191 23.01 0.43 -3.80
C ILE A 191 24.26 1.32 -3.70
N ARG A 192 24.25 2.40 -2.90
CA ARG A 192 25.45 3.22 -2.66
C ARG A 192 26.57 2.41 -2.01
N THR A 193 26.25 1.54 -1.05
CA THR A 193 27.22 0.61 -0.46
C THR A 193 27.80 -0.32 -1.53
N MET A 194 26.95 -0.90 -2.40
CA MET A 194 27.42 -1.74 -3.51
C MET A 194 28.34 -0.98 -4.49
N GLN A 195 28.02 0.28 -4.83
CA GLN A 195 28.86 1.11 -5.70
C GLN A 195 30.27 1.29 -5.11
N ALA A 196 30.38 1.47 -3.79
CA ALA A 196 31.67 1.59 -3.12
C ALA A 196 32.46 0.27 -3.11
N LEU A 197 31.77 -0.87 -2.89
CA LEU A 197 32.40 -2.20 -2.77
C LEU A 197 32.74 -2.85 -4.12
N LEU A 198 32.03 -2.48 -5.18
CA LEU A 198 32.19 -3.00 -6.55
C LEU A 198 32.96 -2.03 -7.47
N LYS A 199 33.56 -0.96 -6.94
CA LYS A 199 34.24 0.09 -7.72
C LYS A 199 35.34 -0.41 -8.67
N GLU A 200 35.95 -1.56 -8.38
CA GLU A 200 37.01 -2.18 -9.19
C GLU A 200 36.45 -2.91 -10.42
N ASP A 201 35.16 -3.29 -10.38
CA ASP A 201 34.44 -3.90 -11.48
C ASP A 201 33.58 -2.85 -12.18
N ARG A 202 34.12 -2.30 -13.26
CA ARG A 202 33.46 -1.24 -14.03
C ARG A 202 32.04 -1.61 -14.48
N GLN A 203 31.83 -2.85 -14.91
CA GLN A 203 30.51 -3.29 -15.38
C GLN A 203 29.50 -3.29 -14.24
N SER A 204 29.89 -3.81 -13.08
CA SER A 204 29.03 -3.84 -11.90
C SER A 204 28.75 -2.45 -11.34
N LEU A 205 29.75 -1.56 -11.34
CA LEU A 205 29.58 -0.16 -10.94
C LEU A 205 28.58 0.57 -11.85
N GLU A 206 28.72 0.44 -13.17
CA GLU A 206 27.79 1.04 -14.14
C GLU A 206 26.37 0.48 -14.00
N SER A 207 26.23 -0.82 -13.67
CA SER A 207 24.93 -1.43 -13.36
C SER A 207 24.32 -0.82 -12.09
N ALA A 208 25.09 -0.72 -11.00
CA ALA A 208 24.63 -0.16 -9.74
C ALA A 208 24.21 1.32 -9.86
N ILE A 209 24.94 2.11 -10.66
CA ILE A 209 24.57 3.51 -10.94
C ILE A 209 23.22 3.59 -11.65
N ARG A 210 23.01 2.79 -12.70
CA ARG A 210 21.75 2.76 -13.46
C ARG A 210 20.57 2.33 -12.60
N VAL A 211 20.72 1.28 -11.80
CA VAL A 211 19.68 0.82 -10.87
C VAL A 211 19.32 1.94 -9.88
N ASN A 212 20.31 2.62 -9.30
CA ASN A 212 20.04 3.71 -8.36
C ASN A 212 19.26 4.87 -9.01
N GLN A 213 19.59 5.22 -10.25
CA GLN A 213 18.86 6.26 -10.99
C GLN A 213 17.41 5.86 -11.24
N LEU A 214 17.18 4.64 -11.74
CA LEU A 214 15.84 4.14 -12.04
C LEU A 214 14.98 3.98 -10.77
N ALA A 215 15.58 3.51 -9.67
CA ALA A 215 14.88 3.31 -8.40
C ALA A 215 14.50 4.63 -7.70
N SER A 216 15.19 5.73 -8.02
CA SER A 216 15.07 6.98 -7.26
C SER A 216 13.68 7.60 -7.30
N SER A 217 13.02 7.57 -8.47
CA SER A 217 11.69 8.15 -8.67
C SER A 217 10.59 7.41 -7.89
N PRO A 218 10.36 6.10 -8.09
CA PRO A 218 9.30 5.38 -7.36
C PRO A 218 9.54 5.41 -5.85
N ILE A 219 10.79 5.27 -5.39
CA ILE A 219 11.12 5.31 -3.96
C ILE A 219 10.84 6.71 -3.36
N LYS A 220 11.11 7.78 -4.11
CA LYS A 220 10.75 9.14 -3.70
C LYS A 220 9.23 9.30 -3.62
N GLN A 221 8.49 8.79 -4.60
CA GLN A 221 7.03 8.84 -4.60
C GLN A 221 6.43 8.22 -3.33
N TYR A 222 6.90 7.05 -2.90
CA TYR A 222 6.42 6.42 -1.66
C TYR A 222 6.69 7.28 -0.43
N ARG A 223 7.89 7.86 -0.33
CA ARG A 223 8.22 8.80 0.75
C ARG A 223 7.28 10.01 0.73
N ASP A 224 7.06 10.59 -0.45
CA ASP A 224 6.20 11.76 -0.61
C ASP A 224 4.74 11.43 -0.26
N MET A 225 4.23 10.25 -0.59
CA MET A 225 2.89 9.78 -0.18
C MET A 225 2.75 9.72 1.35
N PHE A 226 3.71 9.11 2.04
CA PHE A 226 3.73 9.07 3.50
C PHE A 226 3.81 10.46 4.13
N GLN A 227 4.66 11.34 3.59
CA GLN A 227 4.77 12.73 4.05
C GLN A 227 3.50 13.52 3.81
N ASN A 228 2.81 13.29 2.68
CA ASN A 228 1.53 13.93 2.38
C ASN A 228 0.45 13.52 3.39
N VAL A 229 0.39 12.24 3.76
CA VAL A 229 -0.49 11.78 4.84
C VAL A 229 -0.15 12.48 6.14
N ASP A 230 1.13 12.55 6.53
CA ASP A 230 1.54 13.24 7.76
C ASP A 230 1.20 14.74 7.75
N ALA A 231 1.32 15.39 6.59
CA ALA A 231 1.01 16.81 6.40
C ALA A 231 -0.49 17.09 6.56
N GLN A 232 -1.37 16.18 6.12
CA GLN A 232 -2.81 16.32 6.25
C GLN A 232 -3.26 16.49 7.72
N PHE A 233 -2.51 15.92 8.66
CA PHE A 233 -2.80 15.98 10.10
C PHE A 233 -2.15 17.14 10.85
N GLN A 234 -1.56 18.12 10.15
CA GLN A 234 -1.03 19.34 10.80
C GLN A 234 -2.16 20.25 11.32
N ASP A 235 -3.29 20.32 10.61
CA ASP A 235 -4.48 21.04 11.04
C ASP A 235 -5.59 20.07 11.46
N MET A 236 -5.54 19.66 12.74
CA MET A 236 -6.51 18.73 13.30
C MET A 236 -7.95 19.26 13.30
N ALA A 237 -8.17 20.57 13.30
CA ALA A 237 -9.54 21.11 13.24
C ALA A 237 -10.15 20.89 11.86
N SER A 238 -9.39 21.15 10.79
CA SER A 238 -9.82 20.87 9.42
C SER A 238 -10.07 19.37 9.21
N VAL A 239 -9.17 18.52 9.72
CA VAL A 239 -9.32 17.05 9.67
C VAL A 239 -10.64 16.60 10.30
N LEU A 240 -10.91 17.04 11.54
CA LEU A 240 -12.09 16.61 12.28
C LEU A 240 -13.40 17.21 11.73
N ARG A 241 -13.37 18.37 11.05
CA ARG A 241 -14.53 18.90 10.33
C ARG A 241 -14.94 18.05 9.13
N ASN A 242 -14.00 17.29 8.56
CA ASN A 242 -14.21 16.58 7.31
C ASN A 242 -13.69 15.13 7.36
N VAL A 243 -14.08 14.41 8.42
CA VAL A 243 -13.69 13.01 8.65
C VAL A 243 -13.95 12.11 7.43
N PRO A 244 -15.11 12.16 6.74
CA PRO A 244 -15.34 11.31 5.58
C PRO A 244 -14.30 11.51 4.47
N ASN A 245 -14.03 12.76 4.08
CA ASN A 245 -13.04 13.02 3.02
C ASN A 245 -11.62 12.65 3.45
N VAL A 246 -11.29 12.77 4.74
CA VAL A 246 -9.99 12.34 5.27
C VAL A 246 -9.87 10.81 5.23
N ILE A 247 -10.94 10.08 5.57
CA ILE A 247 -10.98 8.62 5.45
C ILE A 247 -10.79 8.21 3.98
N ASP A 248 -11.53 8.81 3.05
CA ASP A 248 -11.39 8.51 1.61
C ASP A 248 -9.98 8.80 1.11
N PHE A 249 -9.38 9.91 1.54
CA PHE A 249 -7.99 10.22 1.24
C PHE A 249 -7.01 9.16 1.77
N ILE A 250 -7.14 8.75 3.04
CA ILE A 250 -6.29 7.70 3.61
C ILE A 250 -6.45 6.39 2.84
N ARG A 251 -7.70 6.00 2.52
CA ARG A 251 -8.01 4.77 1.77
C ARG A 251 -7.38 4.79 0.39
N ASN A 252 -7.47 5.90 -0.35
CA ASN A 252 -6.82 6.04 -1.65
C ASN A 252 -5.30 5.86 -1.56
N VAL A 253 -4.66 6.53 -0.58
CA VAL A 253 -3.21 6.38 -0.36
C VAL A 253 -2.84 4.94 0.04
N ARG A 254 -3.62 4.34 0.94
CA ARG A 254 -3.46 2.94 1.38
C ARG A 254 -3.54 2.00 0.18
N ASP A 255 -4.55 2.16 -0.68
CA ASP A 255 -4.81 1.25 -1.80
C ASP A 255 -3.74 1.38 -2.88
N ASP A 256 -3.28 2.61 -3.16
CA ASP A 256 -2.17 2.85 -4.08
C ASP A 256 -0.86 2.22 -3.59
N LEU A 257 -0.54 2.39 -2.30
CA LEU A 257 0.64 1.75 -1.68
C LEU A 257 0.49 0.23 -1.67
N HIS A 258 -0.66 -0.29 -1.25
CA HIS A 258 -0.91 -1.73 -1.17
C HIS A 258 -0.77 -2.41 -2.54
N ARG A 259 -1.33 -1.82 -3.59
CA ARG A 259 -1.18 -2.30 -4.98
C ARG A 259 0.28 -2.47 -5.37
N ASP A 260 1.13 -1.51 -5.01
CA ASP A 260 2.55 -1.55 -5.32
C ASP A 260 3.30 -2.59 -4.49
N THR A 261 2.86 -2.92 -3.27
CA THR A 261 3.44 -4.05 -2.50
C THR A 261 3.30 -5.38 -3.24
N LEU A 262 2.21 -5.58 -3.98
CA LEU A 262 2.00 -6.78 -4.78
C LEU A 262 3.04 -6.92 -5.91
N ILE A 263 3.54 -5.80 -6.42
CA ILE A 263 4.62 -5.76 -7.42
C ILE A 263 5.96 -6.04 -6.73
N TRP A 264 6.25 -5.36 -5.62
CA TRP A 264 7.51 -5.53 -4.88
C TRP A 264 7.68 -6.92 -4.25
N ALA A 265 6.59 -7.63 -3.97
CA ALA A 265 6.60 -9.00 -3.45
C ALA A 265 7.37 -9.98 -4.36
N GLU A 266 7.55 -9.69 -5.65
CA GLU A 266 8.32 -10.54 -6.56
C GLU A 266 9.83 -10.53 -6.30
N ILE A 267 10.37 -9.37 -5.90
CA ILE A 267 11.81 -9.17 -5.67
C ILE A 267 12.18 -9.22 -4.20
N GLU A 268 11.20 -9.09 -3.30
CA GLU A 268 11.40 -9.02 -1.85
C GLU A 268 12.23 -10.17 -1.27
N PRO A 269 11.95 -11.46 -1.54
CA PRO A 269 12.74 -12.55 -0.96
C PRO A 269 14.20 -12.50 -1.41
N ILE A 270 14.42 -12.24 -2.71
CA ILE A 270 15.75 -12.14 -3.30
C ILE A 270 16.55 -11.01 -2.65
N TRP A 271 15.90 -9.88 -2.39
CA TRP A 271 16.56 -8.70 -1.83
C TRP A 271 16.84 -8.84 -0.33
N LYS A 272 15.90 -9.41 0.44
CA LYS A 272 16.05 -9.60 1.89
C LYS A 272 17.06 -10.68 2.26
N GLU A 273 17.23 -11.70 1.43
CA GLU A 273 18.19 -12.80 1.65
C GLU A 273 19.60 -12.48 1.12
N MET A 274 19.78 -11.32 0.48
CA MET A 274 21.04 -10.96 -0.13
C MET A 274 22.12 -10.69 0.92
N ASP A 275 23.26 -11.36 0.77
CA ASP A 275 24.48 -11.05 1.52
C ASP A 275 25.18 -9.82 0.91
N PHE A 276 25.33 -8.77 1.71
CA PHE A 276 26.00 -7.51 1.34
C PHE A 276 27.52 -7.55 1.50
N GLU A 277 28.07 -8.58 2.13
CA GLU A 277 29.50 -8.81 2.25
C GLU A 277 30.05 -9.60 1.05
N ASP A 278 29.21 -10.41 0.40
CA ASP A 278 29.56 -11.15 -0.81
C ASP A 278 29.32 -10.36 -2.11
N ARG A 279 30.40 -10.10 -2.84
CA ARG A 279 30.35 -9.44 -4.16
C ARG A 279 29.60 -10.23 -5.22
N ARG A 280 29.50 -11.57 -5.12
CA ARG A 280 28.72 -12.37 -6.07
C ARG A 280 27.22 -12.21 -5.80
N SER A 281 26.83 -12.30 -4.54
CA SER A 281 25.48 -11.98 -4.05
C SER A 281 25.03 -10.58 -4.50
N MET A 282 25.82 -9.53 -4.25
CA MET A 282 25.50 -8.16 -4.69
C MET A 282 25.28 -8.05 -6.20
N ARG A 283 26.13 -8.69 -7.01
CA ARG A 283 25.98 -8.71 -8.48
C ARG A 283 24.70 -9.41 -8.92
N SER A 284 24.37 -10.54 -8.29
CA SER A 284 23.13 -11.26 -8.53
C SER A 284 21.92 -10.38 -8.22
N GLY A 285 21.89 -9.74 -7.05
CA GLY A 285 20.84 -8.82 -6.65
C GLY A 285 20.63 -7.67 -7.63
N LEU A 286 21.72 -7.00 -8.05
CA LEU A 286 21.65 -5.96 -9.08
C LEU A 286 21.10 -6.46 -10.42
N SER A 287 21.49 -7.67 -10.84
CA SER A 287 21.02 -8.26 -12.09
C SER A 287 19.52 -8.61 -12.08
N LYS A 288 18.93 -8.79 -10.89
CA LYS A 288 17.50 -9.04 -10.70
C LYS A 288 16.72 -7.73 -10.51
N LEU A 289 17.26 -6.81 -9.72
CA LEU A 289 16.61 -5.53 -9.43
C LEU A 289 16.54 -4.63 -10.68
N TYR A 290 17.57 -4.62 -11.53
CA TYR A 290 17.56 -3.81 -12.75
C TYR A 290 16.38 -4.10 -13.68
N PRO A 291 16.19 -5.34 -14.21
CA PRO A 291 15.07 -5.63 -15.09
C PRO A 291 13.72 -5.47 -14.37
N PHE A 292 13.64 -5.79 -13.08
CA PHE A 292 12.43 -5.58 -12.28
C PHE A 292 12.00 -4.11 -12.26
N ILE A 293 12.92 -3.18 -11.93
CA ILE A 293 12.60 -1.75 -11.91
C ILE A 293 12.32 -1.22 -13.32
N ALA A 294 13.12 -1.65 -14.29
CA ALA A 294 12.96 -1.23 -15.67
C ALA A 294 11.60 -1.65 -16.26
N GLN A 295 11.15 -2.85 -15.94
CA GLN A 295 9.85 -3.36 -16.35
C GLN A 295 8.73 -2.60 -15.63
N ASN A 296 8.77 -2.54 -14.31
CA ASN A 296 7.61 -2.10 -13.52
C ASN A 296 7.49 -0.59 -13.30
N PHE A 297 8.60 0.17 -13.37
CA PHE A 297 8.60 1.58 -12.93
C PHE A 297 9.19 2.59 -13.95
N MET A 298 9.73 2.13 -15.08
CA MET A 298 10.32 3.04 -16.08
C MET A 298 9.31 3.97 -16.76
N ARG A 299 8.01 3.61 -16.76
CA ARG A 299 6.93 4.45 -17.31
C ARG A 299 6.57 5.67 -16.44
N TYR A 300 6.98 5.71 -15.17
CA TYR A 300 6.77 6.87 -14.29
C TYR A 300 7.80 7.99 -14.51
N GLY A 301 8.83 7.75 -15.34
CA GLY A 301 9.78 8.75 -15.78
C GLY A 301 9.30 9.47 -17.04
N GLY A 302 8.20 10.21 -16.94
CA GLY A 302 7.88 11.23 -17.93
C GLY A 302 9.01 12.27 -17.94
N TRP A 303 9.67 12.43 -19.09
CA TRP A 303 10.62 13.50 -19.35
C TRP A 303 9.94 14.87 -19.28
#